data_AF-A0A8C3GFK9-F1
#
_entry.id   AF-A0A8C3GFK9-F1
#
_cell.length_a   1.000
_cell.length_b   1.000
_cell.length_c   1.000
_cell.angle_alpha   90.00
_cell.angle_beta   90.00
_cell.angle_gamma   90.00
#
_symmetry.space_group_name_H-M   'P 1'
#
loop_
_entity.id
_entity.type
_entity.pdbx_description
1 polymer ?
#
loop_
_entity_poly.entity_id
_entity_poly.type
_entity_poly.pdbx_seq_one_letter_code
_entity_poly.pdbx_strand_id
1 'polypeptide(L)'
;GERLFAKYYDDTYPGAKEQKAFEKNIFAKTHRTDSEIALLEGLTVVYKSSIDLYFYVIGSSHENELMLTAVLNCLFDSLSQMLRKNVEKRALLENMEGLFLAVDEIVDGG
;
A
#
# COMPACT_ATOMS: atom_id res chain seq x y z
N GLY A 1 9.15 -3.85 8.23
CA GLY A 1 8.65 -3.38 6.94
C GLY A 1 9.51 -3.92 5.83
N GLU A 2 9.44 -5.23 5.60
CA GLU A 2 10.03 -5.84 4.40
C GLU A 2 8.95 -5.86 3.31
N ARG A 3 9.36 -5.66 2.06
CA ARG A 3 8.45 -5.63 0.91
C ARG A 3 7.82 -7.01 0.69
N LEU A 4 6.48 -7.07 0.63
CA LEU A 4 5.73 -8.22 0.13
C LEU A 4 5.26 -8.00 -1.31
N PHE A 5 4.73 -6.81 -1.57
CA PHE A 5 4.27 -6.36 -2.88
C PHE A 5 4.54 -4.87 -3.02
N ALA A 6 4.89 -4.43 -4.22
CA ALA A 6 4.98 -3.03 -4.58
C ALA A 6 4.73 -2.87 -6.09
N LYS A 7 3.96 -1.85 -6.46
CA LYS A 7 3.72 -1.45 -7.85
C LYS A 7 3.84 0.08 -7.90
N TYR A 8 4.72 0.56 -8.78
CA TYR A 8 4.99 1.98 -9.00
C TYR A 8 4.48 2.32 -10.39
N TYR A 9 3.70 3.39 -10.50
CA TYR A 9 3.05 3.82 -11.75
C TYR A 9 3.76 4.97 -12.45
N ASP A 10 4.73 5.61 -11.78
CA ASP A 10 5.50 6.73 -12.31
C ASP A 10 7.02 6.48 -12.22
N ASP A 11 7.78 7.42 -12.78
CA ASP A 11 9.24 7.40 -12.78
C ASP A 11 9.86 8.13 -11.57
N THR A 12 9.10 8.37 -10.49
CA THR A 12 9.62 9.07 -9.30
C THR A 12 10.71 8.25 -8.60
N TYR A 13 10.56 6.91 -8.57
CA TYR A 13 11.53 5.97 -8.01
C TYR A 13 11.84 4.85 -9.03
N PRO A 14 12.67 5.15 -10.06
CA PRO A 14 12.90 4.23 -11.19
C PRO A 14 13.72 3.00 -10.80
N GLY A 15 14.60 3.12 -9.81
CA GLY A 15 15.49 2.04 -9.37
C GLY A 15 14.97 1.24 -8.18
N ALA A 16 15.17 -0.07 -8.20
CA ALA A 16 14.84 -0.94 -7.04
C ALA A 16 15.54 -0.50 -5.74
N LYS A 17 16.72 0.12 -5.83
CA LYS A 17 17.44 0.67 -4.67
C LYS A 17 16.70 1.86 -4.06
N GLU A 18 16.19 2.76 -4.90
CA GLU A 18 15.49 3.98 -4.48
C GLU A 18 14.13 3.62 -3.89
N GLN A 19 13.39 2.72 -4.55
CA GLN A 19 12.11 2.19 -4.04
C GLN A 19 12.27 1.55 -2.65
N LYS A 20 13.31 0.72 -2.44
CA LYS A 20 13.56 0.12 -1.12
C LYS A 20 13.94 1.16 -0.06
N ALA A 21 14.68 2.21 -0.44
CA ALA A 21 15.01 3.29 0.48
C ALA A 21 13.75 4.07 0.90
N PHE A 22 12.88 4.36 -0.07
CA PHE A 22 11.59 5.00 0.16
C PHE A 22 10.68 4.16 1.06
N GLU A 23 10.49 2.88 0.76
CA GLU A 23 9.69 1.95 1.58
C GLU A 23 10.18 1.87 3.02
N LYS A 24 11.52 1.82 3.22
CA LYS A 24 12.12 1.85 4.55
C LYS A 24 11.81 3.15 5.28
N ASN A 25 11.83 4.28 4.58
CA ASN A 25 11.52 5.60 5.15
C ASN A 25 10.04 5.68 5.56
N ILE A 26 9.12 5.29 4.66
CA ILE A 26 7.68 5.20 4.96
C ILE A 26 7.47 4.35 6.21
N PHE A 27 7.96 3.12 6.22
CA PHE A 27 7.75 2.21 7.34
C PHE A 27 8.29 2.78 8.65
N ALA A 28 9.49 3.38 8.63
CA ALA A 28 10.08 3.99 9.81
C ALA A 28 9.19 5.10 10.42
N LYS A 29 8.51 5.88 9.57
CA LYS A 29 7.66 7.00 10.00
C LYS A 29 6.24 6.60 10.36
N THR A 30 5.71 5.51 9.81
CA THR A 30 4.29 5.15 9.98
C THR A 30 4.04 4.00 10.94
N HIS A 31 4.99 3.08 11.17
CA HIS A 31 4.71 1.83 11.89
C HIS A 31 4.29 1.97 13.37
N ARG A 32 4.47 3.16 13.97
CA ARG A 32 4.11 3.47 15.38
C ARG A 32 3.04 4.53 15.51
N THR A 33 2.45 4.93 14.39
CA THR A 33 1.55 6.08 14.34
C THR A 33 0.15 5.58 14.02
N ASP A 34 -0.83 5.98 14.84
CA ASP A 34 -2.26 5.63 14.63
C ASP A 34 -2.95 6.54 13.60
N SER A 35 -2.18 7.29 12.81
CA SER A 35 -2.72 8.13 11.74
C SER A 35 -2.95 7.29 10.48
N GLU A 36 -3.99 7.61 9.72
CA GLU A 36 -4.28 6.91 8.45
C GLU A 36 -3.68 7.63 7.23
N ILE A 37 -3.19 8.86 7.42
CA ILE A 37 -2.69 9.75 6.37
C ILE A 37 -1.43 10.47 6.85
N ALA A 38 -0.43 10.62 5.99
CA ALA A 38 0.78 11.38 6.23
C ALA A 38 1.29 12.05 4.94
N LEU A 39 1.90 13.23 5.06
CA LEU A 39 2.64 13.88 3.97
C LEU A 39 4.14 13.60 4.13
N LEU A 40 4.72 12.81 3.23
CA LEU A 40 6.11 12.37 3.30
C LEU A 40 6.82 12.67 1.97
N GLU A 41 7.94 13.39 2.01
CA GLU A 41 8.73 13.74 0.80
C GLU A 41 7.93 14.46 -0.30
N GLY A 42 6.88 15.20 0.08
CA GLY A 42 5.98 15.85 -0.89
C GLY A 42 4.96 14.90 -1.55
N LEU A 43 4.80 13.69 -1.00
CA LEU A 43 3.81 12.71 -1.40
C LEU A 43 2.78 12.49 -0.30
N THR A 44 1.53 12.34 -0.71
CA THR A 44 0.44 11.96 0.17
C THR A 44 0.45 10.45 0.34
N VAL A 45 0.61 9.98 1.57
CA VAL A 45 0.66 8.57 1.93
C VAL A 45 -0.53 8.25 2.81
N VAL A 46 -1.47 7.45 2.28
CA VAL A 46 -2.54 6.86 3.10
C VAL A 46 -2.17 5.42 3.44
N TYR A 47 -2.42 5.01 4.68
CA TYR A 47 -1.96 3.70 5.14
C TYR A 47 -2.86 3.09 6.21
N LYS A 48 -2.81 1.76 6.28
CA LYS A 48 -3.54 0.95 7.24
C LYS A 48 -2.68 -0.25 7.63
N SER A 49 -2.83 -0.75 8.85
CA SER A 49 -2.17 -1.97 9.29
C SER A 49 -3.19 -3.05 9.67
N SER A 50 -2.77 -4.31 9.61
CA SER A 50 -3.57 -5.45 10.05
C SER A 50 -2.65 -6.57 10.54
N ILE A 51 -2.78 -6.98 11.80
CA ILE A 51 -1.99 -8.05 12.44
C ILE A 51 -0.46 -7.85 12.26
N ASP A 52 0.10 -8.34 11.16
CA ASP A 52 1.52 -8.30 10.79
C ASP A 52 1.79 -7.71 9.38
N LEU A 53 0.78 -7.06 8.79
CA LEU A 53 0.80 -6.41 7.48
C LEU A 53 0.61 -4.89 7.59
N TYR A 54 1.21 -4.18 6.64
CA TYR A 54 1.05 -2.73 6.46
C TYR A 54 0.75 -2.47 4.99
N PHE A 55 -0.31 -1.71 4.74
CA PHE A 55 -0.82 -1.35 3.42
C PHE A 55 -0.64 0.14 3.21
N TYR A 56 -0.19 0.52 2.01
CA TYR A 56 0.10 1.90 1.66
C TYR A 56 -0.44 2.19 0.26
N VAL A 57 -1.07 3.35 0.09
CA VAL A 57 -1.34 3.96 -1.21
C VAL A 57 -0.70 5.34 -1.19
N ILE A 58 0.08 5.64 -2.23
CA ILE A 58 0.87 6.85 -2.32
C ILE A 58 0.43 7.61 -3.57
N GLY A 59 0.18 8.91 -3.43
CA GLY A 59 -0.12 9.81 -4.53
C GLY A 59 0.67 11.11 -4.42
N SER A 60 0.54 11.98 -5.43
CA SER A 60 1.09 13.34 -5.39
C SER A 60 0.51 14.12 -4.20
N SER A 61 1.24 15.12 -3.69
CA SER A 61 0.74 16.04 -2.66
C SER A 61 -0.48 16.85 -3.09
N HIS A 62 -0.79 16.87 -4.38
CA HIS A 62 -1.97 17.54 -4.93
C HIS A 62 -3.16 16.60 -5.12
N GLU A 63 -3.00 15.29 -4.91
CA GLU A 63 -4.09 14.33 -5.04
C GLU A 63 -5.10 14.46 -3.91
N ASN A 64 -6.35 14.11 -4.23
CA ASN A 64 -7.40 14.05 -3.23
C ASN A 64 -7.19 12.84 -2.30
N GLU A 65 -6.89 13.11 -1.03
CA GLU A 65 -6.69 12.10 0.01
C GLU A 65 -7.85 11.09 0.11
N LEU A 66 -9.09 11.52 -0.17
CA LEU A 66 -10.27 10.65 -0.16
C LEU A 66 -10.24 9.61 -1.29
N MET A 67 -9.68 9.97 -2.46
CA MET A 67 -9.52 9.01 -3.56
C MET A 67 -8.47 7.96 -3.21
N LEU A 68 -7.32 8.37 -2.67
CA LEU A 68 -6.29 7.44 -2.20
C LEU A 68 -6.85 6.51 -1.10
N THR A 69 -7.63 7.08 -0.17
CA THR A 69 -8.30 6.32 0.89
C THR A 69 -9.31 5.32 0.32
N ALA A 70 -10.05 5.69 -0.74
CA ALA A 70 -10.96 4.78 -1.42
C ALA A 70 -10.23 3.59 -2.05
N VAL A 71 -9.09 3.84 -2.72
CA VAL A 71 -8.23 2.77 -3.26
C VAL A 71 -7.73 1.85 -2.15
N LEU A 72 -7.22 2.42 -1.06
CA LEU A 72 -6.71 1.64 0.09
C LEU A 72 -7.80 0.76 0.71
N ASN A 73 -9.00 1.32 0.92
CA ASN A 73 -10.12 0.57 1.48
C ASN A 73 -10.62 -0.50 0.50
N CYS A 74 -10.72 -0.19 -0.79
CA CYS A 74 -11.12 -1.16 -1.80
C CYS A 74 -10.17 -2.37 -1.84
N LEU A 75 -8.85 -2.12 -1.81
CA LEU A 75 -7.85 -3.17 -1.75
C LEU A 75 -7.99 -4.01 -0.47
N PHE A 76 -8.07 -3.35 0.69
CA PHE A 76 -8.16 -4.04 1.97
C PHE A 76 -9.43 -4.89 2.08
N ASP A 77 -10.58 -4.35 1.67
CA ASP A 77 -11.86 -5.05 1.73
C ASP A 77 -11.91 -6.21 0.73
N SER A 78 -11.34 -6.04 -0.47
CA SER A 78 -11.20 -7.13 -1.45
C SER A 78 -10.37 -8.28 -0.89
N LEU A 79 -9.19 -7.97 -0.33
CA LEU A 79 -8.35 -8.98 0.32
C LEU A 79 -9.04 -9.61 1.54
N SER A 80 -9.76 -8.82 2.33
CA SER A 80 -10.54 -9.33 3.46
C SER A 80 -11.60 -10.34 3.01
N GLN A 81 -12.30 -10.09 1.91
CA GLN A 81 -13.25 -11.05 1.35
C GLN A 81 -12.56 -12.31 0.84
N MET A 82 -11.47 -12.17 0.08
CA MET A 82 -10.72 -13.28 -0.49
C MET A 82 -10.08 -14.18 0.59
N LEU A 83 -9.57 -13.56 1.66
CA LEU A 83 -8.90 -14.21 2.77
C LEU A 83 -9.84 -14.54 3.94
N ARG A 84 -11.16 -14.46 3.74
CA ARG A 84 -12.20 -14.79 4.74
C ARG A 84 -11.98 -14.08 6.08
N LYS A 85 -11.65 -12.79 6.01
CA LYS A 85 -11.37 -11.86 7.12
C LYS A 85 -10.05 -12.09 7.86
N ASN A 86 -9.22 -13.04 7.43
CA ASN A 86 -7.88 -13.27 8.00
C ASN A 86 -6.81 -12.59 7.15
N VAL A 87 -6.75 -11.25 7.23
CA VAL A 87 -5.75 -10.45 6.50
C VAL A 87 -4.44 -10.43 7.28
N GLU A 88 -3.68 -11.52 7.18
CA GLU A 88 -2.34 -11.67 7.76
C GLU A 88 -1.33 -12.13 6.70
N LYS A 89 -0.04 -11.94 6.99
CA LYS A 89 1.06 -12.23 6.06
C LYS A 89 1.00 -13.63 5.48
N ARG A 90 0.72 -14.63 6.32
CA ARG A 90 0.66 -16.03 5.87
C ARG A 90 -0.46 -16.23 4.84
N ALA A 91 -1.67 -15.81 5.17
CA ALA A 91 -2.82 -15.95 4.29
C ALA A 91 -2.64 -15.19 2.96
N LEU A 92 -2.04 -13.99 3.01
CA LEU A 92 -1.73 -13.21 1.81
C LEU A 92 -0.68 -13.90 0.93
N LEU A 93 0.38 -14.46 1.52
CA LEU A 93 1.42 -15.21 0.79
C LEU A 93 0.87 -16.47 0.11
N GLU A 94 -0.10 -17.13 0.73
CA GLU A 94 -0.81 -18.28 0.14
C GLU A 94 -1.75 -17.86 -1.01
N ASN A 95 -2.06 -16.56 -1.18
CA ASN A 95 -2.97 -16.03 -2.19
C ASN A 95 -2.42 -14.77 -2.92
N MET A 96 -1.15 -14.80 -3.33
CA MET A 96 -0.50 -13.66 -4.00
C MET A 96 -1.09 -13.37 -5.39
N GLU A 97 -1.53 -14.39 -6.12
CA GLU A 97 -2.18 -14.18 -7.44
C GLU A 97 -3.44 -13.35 -7.31
N GLY A 98 -4.23 -13.59 -6.26
CA GLY A 98 -5.42 -12.82 -5.98
C GLY A 98 -5.12 -11.35 -5.66
N LEU A 99 -4.03 -11.08 -4.94
CA LEU A 99 -3.55 -9.72 -4.71
C LEU A 99 -3.22 -9.01 -6.03
N PHE A 100 -2.49 -9.68 -6.94
CA PHE A 100 -2.12 -9.07 -8.23
C PHE A 100 -3.35 -8.72 -9.06
N LEU A 101 -4.29 -9.66 -9.19
CA LEU A 101 -5.54 -9.43 -9.92
C LEU A 101 -6.36 -8.29 -9.29
N ALA A 102 -6.49 -8.27 -7.97
CA ALA A 102 -7.21 -7.19 -7.28
C ALA A 102 -6.57 -5.82 -7.56
N VAL A 103 -5.24 -5.72 -7.51
CA VAL A 103 -4.56 -4.44 -7.78
C VAL A 103 -4.72 -4.00 -9.23
N ASP A 104 -4.64 -4.93 -10.19
CA ASP A 104 -4.81 -4.63 -11.62
C ASP A 104 -6.25 -4.17 -11.95
N GLU A 105 -7.27 -4.69 -11.24
CA GLU A 105 -8.67 -4.25 -11.41
C GLU A 105 -8.97 -2.92 -10.71
N ILE A 106 -8.23 -2.58 -9.64
CA ILE A 106 -8.46 -1.32 -8.88
C ILE A 106 -7.77 -0.13 -9.56
N VAL A 107 -6.55 -0.30 -10.09
CA VAL A 107 -5.76 0.78 -10.68
C VAL A 107 -5.11 0.33 -11.99
N ASP A 108 -5.47 1.03 -13.08
CA ASP A 108 -4.85 0.89 -14.40
C ASP A 108 -4.10 2.17 -14.77
N GLY A 109 -2.78 2.09 -14.91
CA GLY A 109 -1.93 3.21 -15.32
C GLY A 109 -1.63 4.28 -14.25
N GLY A 110 -2.10 4.10 -13.00
CA GLY A 110 -1.85 5.05 -11.90
C GLY A 110 -3.07 5.90 -11.56
#